data_AF-A0A1H8PAX8-F1
#
_entry.id   AF-A0A1H8PAX8-F1
#
_cell.length_a   1.000
_cell.length_b   1.000
_cell.length_c   1.000
_cell.angle_alpha   90.00
_cell.angle_beta   90.00
_cell.angle_gamma   90.00
#
_symmetry.space_group_name_H-M   'P 1'
#
loop_
_entity.id
_entity.type
_entity.pdbx_description
1 polymer ?
#
loop_
_entity_poly.entity_id
_entity_poly.type
_entity_poly.pdbx_seq_one_letter_code
_entity_poly.pdbx_strand_id
1 'polypeptide(L)'
;MSLNPLFPFMPTIVPNIVQALVVATAFALLCAKPLHKQPLPFYAVFIAASALTFVPAVKDATVVRIMASAYTGVAFYLLVMFAGALPRKWEVTRKLLSIRSELSILAGFIILAHSARVIFMVPVSFMPVWSNIWGDAAPYMLAATSFVGVPLLICFLVPWITSFKRVRRRMKGTTWKKVQRLAYPFMALLVAQGMLLAVAHALYVGPTSEDFATYVITGCLYATLGIVYAALKFYGVLQRKRK
;
A
#
# COMPACT_ATOMS: atom_id res chain seq x y z
N MET A 1 -0.92 20.83 -4.59
CA MET A 1 -0.85 19.77 -5.63
C MET A 1 -2.26 19.22 -5.74
N SER A 2 -2.94 19.44 -6.87
CA SER A 2 -4.32 18.98 -7.03
C SER A 2 -4.40 17.46 -6.97
N LEU A 3 -5.39 16.90 -6.25
CA LEU A 3 -5.64 15.47 -6.25
C LEU A 3 -6.32 15.08 -7.57
N ASN A 4 -5.53 14.94 -8.62
CA ASN A 4 -6.05 14.34 -9.84
C ASN A 4 -6.53 12.91 -9.51
N PRO A 5 -7.79 12.56 -9.83
CA PRO A 5 -8.29 11.23 -9.60
C PRO A 5 -7.49 10.22 -10.43
N LEU A 6 -7.41 8.98 -9.95
CA LEU A 6 -6.70 7.91 -10.66
C LEU A 6 -7.30 7.66 -12.04
N PHE A 7 -8.63 7.73 -12.11
CA PHE A 7 -9.40 7.75 -13.35
C PHE A 7 -9.91 9.16 -13.63
N PRO A 8 -9.73 9.70 -14.85
CA PRO A 8 -10.06 11.10 -15.16
C PRO A 8 -11.56 11.40 -15.07
N PHE A 9 -12.43 10.38 -15.15
CA PHE A 9 -13.89 10.52 -15.05
C PHE A 9 -14.42 10.41 -13.62
N MET A 10 -13.59 10.04 -12.63
CA MET A 10 -14.03 9.90 -11.25
C MET A 10 -14.05 11.26 -10.55
N PRO A 11 -15.07 11.57 -9.74
CA PRO A 11 -15.08 12.77 -8.92
C PRO A 11 -13.86 12.85 -8.00
N THR A 12 -13.28 14.04 -7.84
CA THR A 12 -12.11 14.30 -6.96
C THR A 12 -12.37 13.96 -5.50
N ILE A 13 -13.64 13.96 -5.08
CA ILE A 13 -14.07 13.56 -3.73
C ILE A 13 -13.83 12.06 -3.45
N VAL A 14 -13.74 11.22 -4.50
CA VAL A 14 -13.52 9.78 -4.35
C VAL A 14 -12.03 9.50 -4.17
N PRO A 15 -11.58 9.04 -2.99
CA PRO A 15 -10.16 8.86 -2.73
C PRO A 15 -9.50 7.86 -3.66
N ASN A 16 -8.28 8.17 -4.10
CA ASN A 16 -7.51 7.33 -5.02
C ASN A 16 -7.30 5.91 -4.49
N ILE A 17 -7.24 5.72 -3.16
CA ILE A 17 -7.15 4.39 -2.56
C ILE A 17 -8.39 3.53 -2.83
N VAL A 18 -9.59 4.12 -2.88
CA VAL A 18 -10.83 3.40 -3.20
C VAL A 18 -10.82 2.97 -4.67
N GLN A 19 -10.45 3.89 -5.56
CA GLN A 19 -10.31 3.60 -6.99
C GLN A 19 -9.30 2.47 -7.22
N ALA A 20 -8.13 2.55 -6.57
CA ALA A 20 -7.09 1.52 -6.64
C ALA A 20 -7.55 0.17 -6.05
N LEU A 21 -8.29 0.15 -4.95
CA LEU A 21 -8.84 -1.08 -4.35
C LEU A 21 -9.82 -1.80 -5.27
N VAL A 22 -10.70 -1.07 -5.96
CA VAL A 22 -11.63 -1.65 -6.93
C VAL A 22 -10.86 -2.32 -8.06
N VAL A 23 -9.89 -1.63 -8.65
CA VAL A 23 -9.06 -2.16 -9.74
C VAL A 23 -8.22 -3.35 -9.29
N ALA A 24 -7.54 -3.22 -8.16
CA ALA A 24 -6.70 -4.28 -7.61
C ALA A 24 -7.52 -5.54 -7.28
N THR A 25 -8.73 -5.37 -6.78
CA THR A 25 -9.64 -6.49 -6.49
C THR A 25 -10.11 -7.16 -7.77
N ALA A 26 -10.55 -6.37 -8.76
CA ALA A 26 -10.94 -6.90 -10.07
C ALA A 26 -9.78 -7.68 -10.72
N PHE A 27 -8.57 -7.09 -10.75
CA PHE A 27 -7.37 -7.76 -11.23
C PHE A 27 -7.08 -9.06 -10.47
N ALA A 28 -7.07 -9.01 -9.13
CA ALA A 28 -6.76 -10.17 -8.31
C ALA A 28 -7.74 -11.32 -8.52
N LEU A 29 -9.03 -11.04 -8.73
CA LEU A 29 -10.06 -12.05 -8.94
C LEU A 29 -10.08 -12.60 -10.37
N LEU A 30 -9.95 -11.74 -11.37
CA LEU A 30 -9.97 -12.12 -12.79
C LEU A 30 -8.67 -12.82 -13.21
N CYS A 31 -7.52 -12.31 -12.75
CA CYS A 31 -6.21 -12.83 -13.10
C CYS A 31 -5.69 -13.88 -12.13
N ALA A 32 -6.48 -14.36 -11.15
CA ALA A 32 -6.00 -15.31 -10.13
C ALA A 32 -5.37 -16.57 -10.72
N LYS A 33 -6.08 -17.24 -11.64
CA LYS A 33 -5.61 -18.47 -12.29
C LYS A 33 -4.35 -18.24 -13.14
N PRO A 34 -4.32 -17.28 -14.10
CA PRO A 34 -3.13 -17.06 -14.92
C PRO A 34 -1.93 -16.57 -14.10
N LEU A 35 -2.15 -15.69 -13.11
CA LEU A 35 -1.09 -15.18 -12.22
C LEU A 35 -0.46 -16.33 -11.43
N HIS A 36 -1.26 -17.27 -10.93
CA HIS A 36 -0.73 -18.43 -10.20
C HIS A 36 0.10 -19.36 -11.10
N LYS A 37 -0.37 -19.61 -12.33
CA LYS A 37 0.26 -20.54 -13.27
C LYS A 37 1.56 -19.98 -13.84
N GLN A 38 1.56 -18.72 -14.29
CA GLN A 38 2.70 -18.06 -14.91
C GLN A 38 2.80 -16.61 -14.40
N PRO A 39 3.45 -16.37 -13.25
CA PRO A 39 3.53 -15.04 -12.67
C PRO A 39 4.54 -14.10 -13.35
N LEU A 40 5.52 -14.65 -14.08
CA LEU A 40 6.63 -13.86 -14.66
C LEU A 40 6.18 -12.74 -15.62
N PRO A 41 5.24 -12.96 -16.57
CA PRO A 41 4.77 -11.89 -17.44
C PRO A 41 4.11 -10.75 -16.66
N PHE A 42 3.32 -11.07 -15.63
CA PHE A 42 2.71 -10.05 -14.77
C PHE A 42 3.77 -9.22 -14.04
N TYR A 43 4.81 -9.87 -13.50
CA TYR A 43 5.90 -9.14 -12.86
C TYR A 43 6.62 -8.22 -13.83
N ALA A 44 6.93 -8.69 -15.05
CA ALA A 44 7.59 -7.88 -16.07
C ALA A 44 6.76 -6.63 -16.42
N VAL A 45 5.44 -6.77 -16.60
CA VAL A 45 4.53 -5.66 -16.88
C VAL A 45 4.52 -4.64 -15.74
N PHE A 46 4.38 -5.08 -14.49
CA PHE A 46 4.37 -4.16 -13.35
C PHE A 46 5.73 -3.53 -13.08
N ILE A 47 6.84 -4.23 -13.34
CA ILE A 47 8.19 -3.65 -13.30
C ILE A 47 8.33 -2.58 -14.38
N ALA A 48 7.90 -2.85 -15.61
CA ALA A 48 7.96 -1.87 -16.71
C ALA A 48 7.12 -0.63 -16.38
N ALA A 49 5.86 -0.81 -15.95
CA ALA A 49 5.02 0.29 -15.51
C ALA A 49 5.65 1.08 -14.34
N SER A 50 6.29 0.38 -13.39
CA SER A 50 7.01 0.99 -12.28
C SER A 50 8.26 1.74 -12.74
N ALA A 51 8.96 1.31 -13.78
CA ALA A 51 10.08 2.03 -14.36
C ALA A 51 9.64 3.31 -15.09
N LEU A 52 8.51 3.27 -15.80
CA LEU A 52 7.96 4.44 -16.52
C LEU A 52 7.65 5.62 -15.60
N THR A 53 7.42 5.37 -14.32
CA THR A 53 7.21 6.44 -13.32
C THR A 53 8.43 7.34 -13.08
N PHE A 54 9.63 6.90 -13.49
CA PHE A 54 10.86 7.71 -13.43
C PHE A 54 11.04 8.57 -14.68
N VAL A 55 10.21 8.38 -15.70
CA VAL A 55 10.28 9.12 -16.98
C VAL A 55 9.30 10.29 -16.92
N PRO A 56 9.77 11.56 -16.84
CA PRO A 56 8.90 12.72 -16.65
C PRO A 56 7.79 12.86 -17.71
N ALA A 57 8.07 12.47 -18.95
CA ALA A 57 7.13 12.58 -20.06
C ALA A 57 5.88 11.67 -19.94
N VAL A 58 5.98 10.56 -19.19
CA VAL A 58 4.92 9.53 -19.15
C VAL A 58 4.50 9.14 -17.73
N LYS A 59 5.18 9.64 -16.69
CA LYS A 59 4.88 9.31 -15.28
C LYS A 59 3.42 9.61 -14.89
N ASP A 60 2.84 10.64 -15.50
CA ASP A 60 1.49 11.12 -15.20
C ASP A 60 0.43 10.53 -16.15
N ALA A 61 0.84 9.70 -17.12
CA ALA A 61 -0.08 8.99 -17.98
C ALA A 61 -1.04 8.12 -17.15
N THR A 62 -2.33 8.19 -17.45
CA THR A 62 -3.40 7.48 -16.72
C THR A 62 -3.09 6.01 -16.51
N VAL A 63 -2.58 5.32 -17.55
CA VAL A 63 -2.21 3.90 -17.47
C VAL A 63 -1.08 3.68 -16.46
N VAL A 64 -0.02 4.50 -16.48
CA VAL A 64 1.09 4.41 -15.53
C VAL A 64 0.62 4.66 -14.11
N ARG A 65 -0.25 5.65 -13.90
CA ARG A 65 -0.83 5.94 -12.58
C ARG A 65 -1.69 4.77 -12.07
N ILE A 66 -2.59 4.24 -12.88
CA ILE A 66 -3.43 3.09 -12.52
C ILE A 66 -2.57 1.87 -12.14
N MET A 67 -1.48 1.62 -12.88
CA MET A 67 -0.67 0.42 -12.68
C MET A 67 0.40 0.56 -11.59
N ALA A 68 1.01 1.74 -11.44
CA ALA A 68 2.23 1.93 -10.67
C ALA A 68 2.21 3.12 -9.70
N SER A 69 1.02 3.65 -9.37
CA SER A 69 0.89 4.59 -8.25
C SER A 69 1.12 3.89 -6.89
N ALA A 70 1.51 4.68 -5.89
CA ALA A 70 1.61 4.18 -4.51
C ALA A 70 0.27 3.60 -4.01
N TYR A 71 -0.86 4.22 -4.38
CA TYR A 71 -2.20 3.72 -4.05
C TYR A 71 -2.46 2.31 -4.60
N THR A 72 -2.02 2.02 -5.83
CA THR A 72 -2.12 0.68 -6.43
C THR A 72 -1.29 -0.34 -5.66
N GLY A 73 -0.05 -0.01 -5.30
CA GLY A 73 0.79 -0.87 -4.47
C GLY A 73 0.18 -1.13 -3.08
N VAL A 74 -0.32 -0.08 -2.42
CA VAL A 74 -1.00 -0.18 -1.13
C VAL A 74 -2.27 -1.02 -1.25
N ALA A 75 -3.07 -0.85 -2.29
CA ALA A 75 -4.28 -1.64 -2.53
C ALA A 75 -3.97 -3.14 -2.63
N PHE A 76 -2.94 -3.53 -3.39
CA PHE A 76 -2.52 -4.93 -3.43
C PHE A 76 -2.05 -5.45 -2.06
N TYR A 77 -1.31 -4.64 -1.30
CA TYR A 77 -0.91 -5.02 0.06
C TYR A 77 -2.09 -5.16 1.01
N LEU A 78 -3.09 -4.27 0.94
CA LEU A 78 -4.33 -4.41 1.68
C LEU A 78 -5.02 -5.72 1.33
N LEU A 79 -5.14 -6.09 0.06
CA LEU A 79 -5.71 -7.40 -0.33
C LEU A 79 -4.93 -8.57 0.27
N VAL A 80 -3.59 -8.54 0.25
CA VAL A 80 -2.72 -9.56 0.85
C VAL A 80 -2.95 -9.67 2.36
N MET A 81 -3.10 -8.53 3.05
CA MET A 81 -3.34 -8.48 4.49
C MET A 81 -4.74 -8.98 4.85
N PHE A 82 -5.78 -8.46 4.20
CA PHE A 82 -7.18 -8.83 4.43
C PHE A 82 -7.47 -10.29 4.08
N ALA A 83 -6.83 -10.86 3.05
CA ALA A 83 -6.92 -12.30 2.76
C ALA A 83 -6.52 -13.18 3.96
N GLY A 84 -5.63 -12.67 4.83
CA GLY A 84 -5.22 -13.34 6.08
C GLY A 84 -6.13 -13.11 7.29
N ALA A 85 -7.11 -12.22 7.20
CA ALA A 85 -8.06 -11.89 8.26
C ALA A 85 -9.49 -12.39 7.96
N LEU A 86 -9.86 -12.46 6.68
CA LEU A 86 -11.18 -12.88 6.24
C LEU A 86 -11.46 -14.39 6.48
N PRO A 87 -12.75 -14.79 6.58
CA PRO A 87 -13.13 -16.20 6.75
C PRO A 87 -12.73 -17.08 5.56
N ARG A 88 -11.98 -18.16 5.83
CA ARG A 88 -11.53 -19.12 4.79
C ARG A 88 -12.65 -19.83 4.02
N LYS A 89 -13.88 -19.80 4.53
CA LYS A 89 -15.07 -20.38 3.89
C LYS A 89 -15.49 -19.60 2.63
N TRP A 90 -15.11 -18.33 2.51
CA TRP A 90 -15.46 -17.51 1.35
C TRP A 90 -14.57 -17.84 0.15
N GLU A 91 -15.18 -17.93 -1.04
CA GLU A 91 -14.46 -18.23 -2.27
C GLU A 91 -13.42 -17.15 -2.61
N VAL A 92 -13.80 -15.88 -2.45
CA VAL A 92 -12.89 -14.73 -2.61
C VAL A 92 -11.65 -14.88 -1.75
N THR A 93 -11.81 -15.25 -0.48
CA THR A 93 -10.68 -15.46 0.44
C THR A 93 -9.78 -16.61 0.00
N ARG A 94 -10.35 -17.73 -0.47
CA ARG A 94 -9.54 -18.85 -1.00
C ARG A 94 -8.75 -18.44 -2.24
N LYS A 95 -9.38 -17.72 -3.17
CA LYS A 95 -8.73 -17.18 -4.38
C LYS A 95 -7.59 -16.23 -4.02
N LEU A 96 -7.82 -15.26 -3.15
CA LEU A 96 -6.77 -14.33 -2.72
C LEU A 96 -5.62 -15.05 -1.99
N LEU A 97 -5.93 -16.06 -1.17
CA LEU A 97 -4.91 -16.86 -0.49
C LEU A 97 -4.05 -17.68 -1.47
N SER A 98 -4.59 -18.16 -2.59
CA SER A 98 -3.81 -18.96 -3.55
C SER A 98 -2.79 -18.15 -4.34
N ILE A 99 -3.02 -16.84 -4.51
CA ILE A 99 -2.11 -15.89 -5.20
C ILE A 99 -1.44 -14.91 -4.25
N ARG A 100 -1.51 -15.14 -2.94
CA ARG A 100 -1.10 -14.16 -1.93
C ARG A 100 0.35 -13.73 -2.08
N SER A 101 1.25 -14.69 -2.32
CA SER A 101 2.68 -14.40 -2.48
C SER A 101 2.94 -13.66 -3.78
N GLU A 102 2.25 -14.03 -4.86
CA GLU A 102 2.35 -13.38 -6.17
C GLU A 102 1.88 -11.92 -6.12
N LEU A 103 0.75 -11.64 -5.46
CA LEU A 103 0.28 -10.27 -5.22
C LEU A 103 1.26 -9.46 -4.37
N SER A 104 1.84 -10.06 -3.32
CA SER A 104 2.86 -9.41 -2.48
C SER A 104 4.10 -9.02 -3.29
N ILE A 105 4.58 -9.91 -4.18
CA ILE A 105 5.74 -9.64 -5.03
C ILE A 105 5.45 -8.47 -5.98
N LEU A 106 4.30 -8.52 -6.66
CA LEU A 106 3.86 -7.50 -7.61
C LEU A 106 3.69 -6.13 -6.93
N ALA A 107 3.00 -6.09 -5.80
CA ALA A 107 2.84 -4.88 -4.99
C ALA A 107 4.19 -4.28 -4.58
N GLY A 108 5.15 -5.13 -4.21
CA GLY A 108 6.44 -4.66 -3.76
C GLY A 108 7.33 -4.07 -4.86
N PHE A 109 7.17 -4.46 -6.13
CA PHE A 109 7.85 -3.73 -7.21
C PHE A 109 7.35 -2.29 -7.33
N ILE A 110 6.03 -2.08 -7.23
CA ILE A 110 5.42 -0.75 -7.26
C ILE A 110 5.88 0.08 -6.06
N ILE A 111 5.81 -0.49 -4.85
CA ILE A 111 6.21 0.20 -3.62
C ILE A 111 7.71 0.48 -3.59
N LEU A 112 8.55 -0.46 -4.04
CA LEU A 112 10.00 -0.23 -4.12
C LEU A 112 10.33 0.92 -5.07
N ALA A 113 9.68 0.99 -6.24
CA ALA A 113 9.85 2.10 -7.18
C ALA A 113 9.37 3.44 -6.59
N HIS A 114 8.23 3.43 -5.90
CA HIS A 114 7.75 4.62 -5.18
C HIS A 114 8.74 5.06 -4.10
N SER A 115 9.19 4.13 -3.25
CA SER A 115 10.18 4.41 -2.19
C SER A 115 11.47 4.95 -2.75
N ALA A 116 11.98 4.42 -3.86
CA ALA A 116 13.18 4.93 -4.51
C ALA A 116 13.05 6.39 -4.99
N ARG A 117 11.84 6.84 -5.37
CA ARG A 117 11.57 8.24 -5.74
C ARG A 117 11.51 9.19 -4.54
N VAL A 118 11.09 8.71 -3.37
CA VAL A 118 10.84 9.58 -2.21
C VAL A 118 11.87 9.42 -1.09
N ILE A 119 12.80 8.46 -1.19
CA ILE A 119 13.79 8.17 -0.14
C ILE A 119 14.67 9.38 0.19
N PHE A 120 14.96 10.23 -0.80
CA PHE A 120 15.74 11.46 -0.59
C PHE A 120 15.04 12.44 0.36
N MET A 121 13.71 12.35 0.52
CA MET A 121 12.96 13.22 1.43
C MET A 121 13.28 12.93 2.90
N VAL A 122 13.81 11.74 3.23
CA VAL A 122 14.18 11.38 4.60
C VAL A 122 15.25 12.32 5.16
N PRO A 123 16.46 12.45 4.58
CA PRO A 123 17.45 13.41 5.08
C PRO A 123 16.97 14.87 4.99
N VAL A 124 16.23 15.22 3.93
CA VAL A 124 15.69 16.59 3.76
C VAL A 124 14.71 16.95 4.88
N SER A 125 13.99 15.97 5.44
CA SER A 125 13.03 16.22 6.52
C SER A 125 13.64 16.73 7.84
N PHE A 126 14.95 16.55 8.02
CA PHE A 126 15.68 17.03 9.19
C PHE A 126 16.40 18.38 8.94
N MET A 127 16.28 18.95 7.74
CA MET A 127 16.90 20.22 7.38
C MET A 127 15.94 21.40 7.65
N PRO A 128 16.44 22.61 7.94
CA PRO A 128 15.60 23.79 8.16
C PRO A 128 14.64 24.12 7.00
N VAL A 129 15.03 23.76 5.77
CA VAL A 129 14.19 23.94 4.57
C VAL A 129 12.86 23.17 4.64
N TRP A 130 12.78 22.11 5.45
CA TRP A 130 11.56 21.30 5.56
C TRP A 130 10.38 22.11 6.09
N SER A 131 10.59 22.90 7.14
CA SER A 131 9.56 23.77 7.71
C SER A 131 9.14 24.85 6.72
N ASN A 132 10.07 25.36 5.91
CA ASN A 132 9.75 26.34 4.88
C ASN A 132 8.90 25.74 3.74
N ILE A 133 9.09 24.46 3.42
CA ILE A 133 8.33 23.78 2.36
C ILE A 133 6.92 23.43 2.85
N TRP A 134 6.78 22.95 4.08
CA TRP A 134 5.53 22.32 4.56
C TRP A 134 4.73 23.14 5.57
N GLY A 135 5.29 24.22 6.13
CA GLY A 135 4.61 25.05 7.13
C GLY A 135 4.08 24.23 8.31
N ASP A 136 2.82 24.43 8.67
CA ASP A 136 2.15 23.71 9.78
C ASP A 136 2.05 22.19 9.55
N ALA A 137 2.15 21.72 8.30
CA ALA A 137 2.18 20.31 7.98
C ALA A 137 3.54 19.64 8.25
N ALA A 138 4.61 20.43 8.47
CA ALA A 138 5.98 19.94 8.56
C ALA A 138 6.18 18.83 9.62
N PRO A 139 5.63 18.92 10.85
CA PRO A 139 5.78 17.87 11.86
C PRO A 139 5.14 16.54 11.42
N TYR A 140 3.96 16.61 10.79
CA TYR A 140 3.24 15.43 10.30
C TYR A 140 3.92 14.81 9.08
N MET A 141 4.43 15.63 8.16
CA MET A 141 5.23 15.16 7.03
C MET A 141 6.55 14.53 7.48
N LEU A 142 7.22 15.11 8.49
CA LEU A 142 8.42 14.52 9.09
C LEU A 142 8.10 13.16 9.72
N ALA A 143 7.01 13.07 10.49
CA ALA A 143 6.56 11.82 11.08
C ALA A 143 6.23 10.76 10.03
N ALA A 144 5.51 11.14 8.97
CA ALA A 144 5.20 10.24 7.87
C ALA A 144 6.45 9.77 7.13
N THR A 145 7.36 10.67 6.77
CA THR A 145 8.52 10.32 5.94
C THR A 145 9.57 9.52 6.73
N SER A 146 9.85 9.94 7.96
CA SER A 146 11.00 9.44 8.73
C SER A 146 10.60 8.47 9.83
N PHE A 147 9.69 8.87 10.74
CA PHE A 147 9.37 8.05 11.91
C PHE A 147 8.43 6.87 11.61
N VAL A 148 7.56 6.99 10.61
CA VAL A 148 6.67 5.90 10.17
C VAL A 148 7.16 5.29 8.87
N GLY A 149 7.57 6.11 7.89
CA GLY A 149 8.00 5.66 6.58
C GLY A 149 9.22 4.73 6.59
N VAL A 150 10.25 5.04 7.39
CA VAL A 150 11.46 4.18 7.47
C VAL A 150 11.15 2.83 8.14
N PRO A 151 10.51 2.76 9.32
CA PRO A 151 10.09 1.48 9.89
C PRO A 151 9.13 0.70 8.97
N LEU A 152 8.23 1.39 8.26
CA LEU A 152 7.32 0.78 7.30
C LEU A 152 8.09 0.10 6.17
N LEU A 153 9.10 0.79 5.60
CA LEU A 153 9.95 0.25 4.55
C LEU A 153 10.68 -1.01 5.01
N ILE A 154 11.21 -1.03 6.24
CA ILE A 154 11.87 -2.22 6.82
C ILE A 154 10.87 -3.36 7.00
N CYS A 155 9.69 -3.07 7.58
CA CYS A 155 8.62 -4.05 7.77
C CYS A 155 8.04 -4.58 6.45
N PHE A 156 8.23 -3.85 5.35
CA PHE A 156 7.89 -4.26 3.99
C PHE A 156 8.98 -5.13 3.35
N LEU A 157 10.24 -4.67 3.33
CA LEU A 157 11.32 -5.29 2.56
C LEU A 157 11.56 -6.73 2.99
N VAL A 158 11.56 -7.00 4.30
CA VAL A 158 11.88 -8.34 4.82
C VAL A 158 10.79 -9.37 4.42
N PRO A 159 9.48 -9.14 4.67
CA PRO A 159 8.42 -10.02 4.16
C PRO A 159 8.34 -10.10 2.63
N TRP A 160 8.64 -9.01 1.93
CA TRP A 160 8.61 -8.98 0.47
C TRP A 160 9.70 -9.88 -0.13
N ILE A 161 10.97 -9.72 0.29
CA ILE A 161 12.09 -10.57 -0.17
C ILE A 161 11.81 -12.05 0.14
N THR A 162 11.22 -12.34 1.31
CA THR A 162 10.88 -13.72 1.69
C THR A 162 9.64 -14.29 0.99
N SER A 163 8.90 -13.48 0.23
CA SER A 163 7.78 -13.93 -0.62
C SER A 163 8.27 -14.64 -1.89
N PHE A 164 9.48 -14.36 -2.36
CA PHE A 164 10.05 -15.03 -3.53
C PHE A 164 10.27 -16.53 -3.28
N LYS A 165 9.75 -17.38 -4.18
CA LYS A 165 9.81 -18.86 -4.06
C LYS A 165 11.24 -19.37 -3.81
N ARG A 166 12.24 -18.78 -4.49
CA ARG A 166 13.67 -19.13 -4.34
C ARG A 166 14.19 -18.87 -2.92
N VAL A 167 13.83 -17.73 -2.33
CA VAL A 167 14.20 -17.37 -0.95
C VAL A 167 13.42 -18.24 0.04
N ARG A 168 12.11 -18.37 -0.15
CA ARG A 168 11.23 -19.17 0.71
C ARG A 168 11.68 -20.62 0.87
N ARG A 169 12.13 -21.26 -0.21
CA ARG A 169 12.61 -22.66 -0.22
C ARG A 169 13.87 -22.87 0.63
N ARG A 170 14.67 -21.84 0.84
CA ARG A 170 15.90 -21.89 1.66
C ARG A 170 15.63 -21.67 3.16
N MET A 171 14.38 -21.40 3.55
CA MET A 171 14.02 -21.08 4.93
C MET A 171 13.24 -22.23 5.61
N LYS A 172 13.61 -22.54 6.85
CA LYS A 172 12.79 -23.38 7.74
C LYS A 172 11.41 -22.75 7.92
N GLY A 173 10.37 -23.58 7.95
CA GLY A 173 8.98 -23.10 8.06
C GLY A 173 8.71 -22.28 9.33
N THR A 174 9.37 -22.62 10.45
CA THR A 174 9.29 -21.88 11.72
C THR A 174 9.89 -20.49 11.61
N THR A 175 11.08 -20.36 11.01
CA THR A 175 11.73 -19.07 10.74
C THR A 175 10.90 -18.21 9.81
N TRP A 176 10.37 -18.79 8.73
CA TRP A 176 9.50 -18.06 7.80
C TRP A 176 8.25 -17.51 8.51
N LYS A 177 7.60 -18.31 9.36
CA LYS A 177 6.45 -17.85 10.16
C LYS A 177 6.83 -16.68 11.09
N LYS A 178 8.02 -16.71 11.71
CA LYS A 178 8.51 -15.61 12.55
C LYS A 178 8.71 -14.33 11.74
N VAL A 179 9.39 -14.42 10.59
CA VAL A 179 9.61 -13.28 9.69
C VAL A 179 8.28 -12.68 9.21
N GLN A 180 7.33 -13.51 8.82
CA GLN A 180 6.02 -13.06 8.36
C GLN A 180 5.16 -12.43 9.47
N ARG A 181 5.57 -12.49 10.75
CA ARG A 181 4.94 -11.67 11.81
C ARG A 181 5.17 -10.18 11.61
N LEU A 182 6.20 -9.77 10.85
CA LEU A 182 6.41 -8.37 10.46
C LEU A 182 5.24 -7.81 9.63
N ALA A 183 4.39 -8.67 9.05
CA ALA A 183 3.18 -8.23 8.38
C ALA A 183 2.19 -7.50 9.33
N TYR A 184 2.23 -7.77 10.64
CA TYR A 184 1.39 -7.09 11.63
C TYR A 184 1.80 -5.63 11.86
N PRO A 185 3.06 -5.32 12.26
CA PRO A 185 3.51 -3.93 12.32
C PRO A 185 3.49 -3.27 10.94
N PHE A 186 3.76 -3.99 9.84
CA PHE A 186 3.59 -3.45 8.48
C PHE A 186 2.18 -2.89 8.25
N MET A 187 1.12 -3.63 8.60
CA MET A 187 -0.26 -3.13 8.42
C MET A 187 -0.56 -1.93 9.31
N ALA A 188 -0.11 -1.95 10.56
CA ALA A 188 -0.30 -0.83 11.48
C ALA A 188 0.40 0.44 10.95
N LEU A 189 1.66 0.30 10.53
CA LEU A 189 2.46 1.38 9.96
C LEU A 189 1.91 1.86 8.61
N LEU A 190 1.36 0.97 7.77
CA LEU A 190 0.74 1.34 6.49
C LEU A 190 -0.50 2.22 6.72
N VAL A 191 -1.34 1.86 7.69
CA VAL A 191 -2.51 2.67 8.07
C VAL A 191 -2.07 4.01 8.66
N ALA A 192 -1.11 4.00 9.59
CA ALA A 192 -0.57 5.21 10.19
C ALA A 192 0.05 6.14 9.13
N GLN A 193 0.77 5.58 8.15
CA GLN A 193 1.35 6.32 7.04
C GLN A 193 0.27 7.01 6.20
N GLY A 194 -0.78 6.27 5.83
CA GLY A 194 -1.90 6.81 5.07
C GLY A 194 -2.62 7.94 5.82
N MET A 195 -2.82 7.79 7.13
CA MET A 195 -3.44 8.80 7.98
C MET A 195 -2.56 10.05 8.14
N LEU A 196 -1.27 9.88 8.45
CA LEU A 196 -0.34 11.00 8.62
C LEU A 196 -0.19 11.80 7.34
N LEU A 197 -0.05 11.13 6.19
CA LEU A 197 0.00 11.81 4.89
C LEU A 197 -1.31 12.54 4.59
N ALA A 198 -2.47 11.94 4.91
CA ALA A 198 -3.76 12.59 4.72
C ALA A 198 -3.89 13.86 5.57
N VAL A 199 -3.57 13.79 6.86
CA VAL A 199 -3.59 14.96 7.77
C VAL A 199 -2.61 16.02 7.31
N ALA A 200 -1.37 15.63 7.00
CA ALA A 200 -0.34 16.55 6.57
C ALA A 200 -0.73 17.30 5.30
N HIS A 201 -1.26 16.60 4.29
CA HIS A 201 -1.71 17.26 3.07
C HIS A 201 -2.96 18.12 3.28
N ALA A 202 -3.90 17.72 4.14
CA ALA A 202 -5.06 18.54 4.50
C ALA A 202 -4.63 19.87 5.14
N LEU A 203 -3.67 19.83 6.06
CA LEU A 203 -3.09 21.03 6.67
C LEU A 203 -2.34 21.88 5.64
N TYR A 204 -1.59 21.23 4.74
CA TYR A 204 -0.82 21.91 3.71
C TYR A 204 -1.67 22.68 2.70
N VAL A 205 -2.80 22.10 2.27
CA VAL A 205 -3.71 22.78 1.33
C VAL A 205 -4.67 23.76 2.01
N GLY A 206 -4.92 23.59 3.31
CA GLY A 206 -5.83 24.41 4.10
C GLY A 206 -7.32 24.12 3.86
N PRO A 207 -8.21 24.57 4.76
CA PRO A 207 -9.64 24.22 4.75
C PRO A 207 -10.44 24.84 3.60
N THR A 208 -9.89 25.87 2.94
CA THR A 208 -10.53 26.55 1.80
C THR A 208 -10.27 25.86 0.47
N SER A 209 -9.35 24.88 0.42
CA SER A 209 -9.06 24.11 -0.78
C SER A 209 -10.15 23.08 -1.07
N GLU A 210 -10.51 22.92 -2.35
CA GLU A 210 -11.42 21.87 -2.81
C GLU A 210 -10.92 20.45 -2.48
N ASP A 211 -9.61 20.26 -2.37
CA ASP A 211 -8.99 18.96 -2.06
C ASP A 211 -9.04 18.62 -0.55
N PHE A 212 -9.34 19.59 0.32
CA PHE A 212 -9.32 19.40 1.78
C PHE A 212 -10.23 18.26 2.21
N ALA A 213 -11.48 18.25 1.71
CA ALA A 213 -12.46 17.22 2.01
C ALA A 213 -11.95 15.83 1.60
N THR A 214 -11.31 15.71 0.43
CA THR A 214 -10.75 14.44 -0.05
C THR A 214 -9.65 13.93 0.86
N TYR A 215 -8.76 14.79 1.35
CA TYR A 215 -7.73 14.38 2.31
C TYR A 215 -8.34 13.93 3.65
N VAL A 216 -9.33 14.65 4.17
CA VAL A 216 -10.04 14.24 5.40
C VAL A 216 -10.70 12.87 5.23
N ILE A 217 -11.46 12.68 4.14
CA ILE A 217 -12.10 11.40 3.82
C ILE A 217 -11.05 10.30 3.68
N THR A 218 -9.91 10.58 3.01
CA THR A 218 -8.81 9.62 2.87
C THR A 218 -8.26 9.19 4.23
N GLY A 219 -8.05 10.13 5.15
CA GLY A 219 -7.62 9.84 6.53
C GLY A 219 -8.61 8.96 7.28
N CYS A 220 -9.90 9.30 7.22
CA CYS A 220 -10.97 8.49 7.80
C CYS A 220 -11.01 7.07 7.22
N LEU A 221 -10.86 6.92 5.90
CA LEU A 221 -10.86 5.62 5.25
C LEU A 221 -9.69 4.74 5.72
N TYR A 222 -8.47 5.28 5.83
CA TYR A 222 -7.35 4.50 6.37
C TYR A 222 -7.62 4.06 7.82
N ALA A 223 -8.18 4.95 8.65
CA ALA A 223 -8.56 4.61 10.02
C ALA A 223 -9.61 3.48 10.04
N THR A 224 -10.67 3.58 9.23
CA THR A 224 -11.70 2.54 9.11
C THR A 224 -11.12 1.22 8.64
N LEU A 225 -10.25 1.22 7.61
CA LEU A 225 -9.58 0.01 7.12
C LEU A 225 -8.74 -0.65 8.23
N GLY A 226 -8.02 0.14 9.02
CA GLY A 226 -7.25 -0.34 10.17
C GLY A 226 -8.13 -1.00 11.24
N ILE A 227 -9.20 -0.32 11.64
CA ILE A 227 -10.16 -0.80 12.65
C ILE A 227 -10.82 -2.10 12.18
N VAL A 228 -11.33 -2.13 10.94
CA VAL A 228 -11.97 -3.32 10.37
C VAL A 228 -10.99 -4.49 10.29
N TYR A 229 -9.75 -4.26 9.83
CA TYR A 229 -8.73 -5.29 9.79
C TYR A 229 -8.45 -5.86 11.19
N ALA A 230 -8.27 -5.00 12.20
CA ALA A 230 -8.03 -5.41 13.57
C ALA A 230 -9.21 -6.24 14.11
N ALA A 231 -10.44 -5.75 13.96
CA ALA A 231 -11.66 -6.43 14.39
C ALA A 231 -11.80 -7.83 13.77
N LEU A 232 -11.62 -7.95 12.46
CA LEU A 232 -11.63 -9.24 11.76
C LEU A 232 -10.56 -10.20 12.29
N LYS A 233 -9.36 -9.68 12.59
CA LYS A 233 -8.26 -10.50 13.11
C LYS A 233 -8.54 -10.99 14.52
N PHE A 234 -9.00 -10.12 15.41
CA PHE A 234 -9.36 -10.49 16.79
C PHE A 234 -10.50 -11.49 16.82
N TYR A 235 -11.56 -11.24 16.04
CA TYR A 235 -12.68 -12.19 15.90
C TYR A 235 -12.20 -13.57 15.42
N GLY A 236 -11.31 -13.60 14.43
CA GLY A 236 -10.73 -14.84 13.92
C GLY A 236 -9.86 -15.60 14.94
N VAL A 237 -9.23 -14.90 15.91
CA VAL A 237 -8.48 -15.51 17.01
C VAL A 237 -9.43 -16.08 18.06
N LEU A 238 -10.47 -15.33 18.44
CA LEU A 238 -11.48 -15.78 19.41
C LEU A 238 -12.20 -17.04 18.95
N GLN A 239 -12.58 -17.09 17.67
CA GLN A 239 -13.23 -18.28 17.06
C GLN A 239 -12.35 -19.54 17.07
N ARG A 240 -11.02 -19.40 17.08
CA ARG A 240 -10.10 -20.55 17.17
C ARG A 240 -9.86 -21.02 18.60
N LYS A 241 -10.04 -20.16 19.61
CA LYS A 241 -9.96 -20.53 21.02
C LYS A 241 -11.22 -21.22 21.53
N ARG A 242 -12.35 -21.00 20.85
CA ARG A 242 -13.67 -21.60 21.16
C ARG A 242 -13.86 -23.01 20.55
N LYS A 243 -12.93 -23.45 19.71
CA LYS A 243 -12.90 -24.80 19.12
C LYS A 243 -11.75 -25.58 19.73
#